data_AF-A0A653ZSF9-F1
#
_entry.id   AF-A0A653ZSF9-F1
#
_cell.length_a   1.000
_cell.length_b   1.000
_cell.length_c   1.000
_cell.angle_alpha   90.00
_cell.angle_beta   90.00
_cell.angle_gamma   90.00
#
_symmetry.space_group_name_H-M   'P 1'
#
loop_
_entity.id
_entity.type
_entity.pdbx_description
1 polymer ?
#
loop_
_entity_poly.entity_id
_entity_poly.type
_entity_poly.pdbx_seq_one_letter_code
_entity_poly.pdbx_strand_id
1 'polypeptide(L)'
;MVLSVVARGGDAFADVRSLVYDNHEPRSRQLAMARRALVIARTLINARVIEKVDGAYRLTVDIAPNFALNQPLSPFALAAFELLDPSSPTYALDMVSVVEATLDDPRAILSQQQFKERGEAVARMKQEGIEYEERMELLEEVTWPKPLDELLTAAYEAYAAEQPWVLDFQLSPKAVVRDMYERAMTFGDFVRFYQLTRSEGLVLRYLSDAYRTMRQTIAEEQRTQELDDLIEWLGEVVRQTDSSLVDEWEALLNGDVLLASEEHEEIAPPQPARLTGNPRAFRVLVRNALFQRVLLAAADDIDGLGELDATAGFDRSAWDTVLEEYYEEHDSIGTDADARSMQYLVLDESGATASPRVWKARQIFSDPEGDKDFGFSATIDLDASDEVGEAVVRVTEIGRVDGWAEVDVD
;
A
#
# COMPACT_ATOMS: atom_id res chain seq x y z
N MET A 1 -8.57 21.32 10.99
CA MET A 1 -9.48 21.85 12.05
C MET A 1 -9.96 23.28 11.80
N VAL A 2 -9.13 24.33 11.75
CA VAL A 2 -9.64 25.72 11.51
C VAL A 2 -10.37 25.81 10.17
N LEU A 3 -9.80 25.26 9.11
CA LEU A 3 -10.44 25.14 7.80
C LEU A 3 -11.78 24.38 7.89
N SER A 4 -11.87 23.37 8.76
CA SER A 4 -13.06 22.52 8.96
C SER A 4 -14.24 23.30 9.48
N VAL A 5 -13.95 24.12 10.46
CA VAL A 5 -14.93 24.95 11.14
C VAL A 5 -15.41 26.05 10.20
N VAL A 6 -14.52 26.60 9.35
CA VAL A 6 -14.91 27.55 8.30
C VAL A 6 -15.75 26.88 7.21
N ALA A 7 -15.40 25.66 6.79
CA ALA A 7 -16.12 24.89 5.77
C ALA A 7 -17.56 24.55 6.20
N ARG A 8 -17.77 24.28 7.49
CA ARG A 8 -19.10 24.00 8.06
C ARG A 8 -20.07 25.19 7.96
N GLY A 9 -19.55 26.41 7.78
CA GLY A 9 -20.33 27.64 7.82
C GLY A 9 -20.73 28.06 9.24
N GLY A 10 -21.33 29.24 9.38
CA GLY A 10 -21.72 29.80 10.68
C GLY A 10 -20.64 30.73 11.27
N ASP A 11 -20.60 30.84 12.60
CA ASP A 11 -19.61 31.66 13.31
C ASP A 11 -18.34 30.87 13.61
N ALA A 12 -17.51 30.70 12.57
CA ALA A 12 -16.28 29.93 12.66
C ALA A 12 -15.30 30.44 13.74
N PHE A 13 -15.38 31.74 14.09
CA PHE A 13 -14.54 32.30 15.15
C PHE A 13 -15.00 31.84 16.53
N ALA A 14 -16.31 31.87 16.80
CA ALA A 14 -16.88 31.39 18.05
C ALA A 14 -16.61 29.90 18.25
N ASP A 15 -16.75 29.10 17.20
CA ASP A 15 -16.55 27.65 17.23
C ASP A 15 -15.08 27.28 17.51
N VAL A 16 -14.11 27.90 16.80
CA VAL A 16 -12.68 27.71 17.10
C VAL A 16 -12.35 28.17 18.51
N ARG A 17 -12.96 29.27 18.98
CA ARG A 17 -12.75 29.78 20.34
C ARG A 17 -13.25 28.80 21.39
N SER A 18 -14.43 28.20 21.21
CA SER A 18 -14.95 27.16 22.11
C SER A 18 -14.01 25.96 22.13
N LEU A 19 -13.57 25.43 20.98
CA LEU A 19 -12.62 24.31 20.92
C LEU A 19 -11.30 24.57 21.68
N VAL A 20 -10.79 25.80 21.60
CA VAL A 20 -9.54 26.19 22.25
C VAL A 20 -9.68 26.37 23.77
N TYR A 21 -10.86 26.74 24.27
CA TYR A 21 -11.06 27.10 25.67
C TYR A 21 -11.94 26.12 26.47
N ASP A 22 -12.79 25.34 25.81
CA ASP A 22 -13.63 24.30 26.41
C ASP A 22 -12.90 22.95 26.37
N ASN A 23 -11.71 22.92 26.96
CA ASN A 23 -10.91 21.71 27.14
C ASN A 23 -10.23 21.72 28.51
N HIS A 24 -9.72 20.56 28.93
CA HIS A 24 -9.10 20.36 30.23
C HIS A 24 -7.61 20.77 30.26
N GLU A 25 -7.11 21.46 29.23
CA GLU A 25 -5.71 21.87 29.17
C GLU A 25 -5.40 23.06 30.08
N PRO A 26 -4.17 23.17 30.61
CA PRO A 26 -3.74 24.33 31.38
C PRO A 26 -3.84 25.63 30.57
N ARG A 27 -4.08 26.75 31.25
CA ARG A 27 -4.27 28.07 30.63
C ARG A 27 -3.13 28.49 29.69
N SER A 28 -1.90 28.11 30.01
CA SER A 28 -0.73 28.37 29.17
C SER A 28 -0.81 27.65 27.81
N ARG A 29 -1.28 26.40 27.78
CA ARG A 29 -1.48 25.64 26.54
C ARG A 29 -2.69 26.14 25.76
N GLN A 30 -3.80 26.48 26.42
CA GLN A 30 -4.94 27.13 25.76
C GLN A 30 -4.53 28.43 25.05
N LEU A 31 -3.67 29.25 25.67
CA LEU A 31 -3.15 30.46 25.04
C LEU A 31 -2.21 30.18 23.86
N ALA A 32 -1.40 29.11 23.96
CA ALA A 32 -0.56 28.67 22.84
C ALA A 32 -1.42 28.17 21.66
N MET A 33 -2.47 27.40 21.93
CA MET A 33 -3.45 26.95 20.94
C MET A 33 -4.19 28.13 20.30
N ALA A 34 -4.62 29.12 21.10
CA ALA A 34 -5.25 30.35 20.60
C ALA A 34 -4.32 31.12 19.65
N ARG A 35 -3.04 31.29 20.03
CA ARG A 35 -2.05 31.93 19.17
C ARG A 35 -1.85 31.15 17.87
N ARG A 36 -1.74 29.82 17.94
CA ARG A 36 -1.59 28.96 16.77
C ARG A 36 -2.81 29.04 15.84
N ALA A 37 -4.03 29.03 16.40
CA ALA A 37 -5.26 29.19 15.63
C ALA A 37 -5.34 30.55 14.92
N LEU A 38 -4.90 31.63 15.57
CA LEU A 38 -4.82 32.96 14.95
C LEU A 38 -3.76 33.05 13.84
N VAL A 39 -2.60 32.41 14.03
CA VAL A 39 -1.57 32.31 12.99
C VAL A 39 -2.13 31.57 11.77
N ILE A 40 -2.73 30.39 11.98
CA ILE A 40 -3.36 29.60 10.92
C ILE A 40 -4.43 30.42 10.19
N ALA A 41 -5.36 31.07 10.92
CA ALA A 41 -6.39 31.90 10.31
C ALA A 41 -5.79 33.04 9.47
N ARG A 42 -4.73 33.68 9.95
CA ARG A 42 -4.05 34.75 9.21
C ARG A 42 -3.33 34.24 7.96
N THR A 43 -2.68 33.08 8.04
CA THR A 43 -2.09 32.40 6.88
C THR A 43 -3.14 32.10 5.84
N LEU A 44 -4.29 31.54 6.24
CA LEU A 44 -5.40 31.20 5.33
C LEU A 44 -6.04 32.43 4.67
N ILE A 45 -6.18 33.55 5.40
CA ILE A 45 -6.66 34.82 4.83
C ILE A 45 -5.66 35.38 3.83
N ASN A 46 -4.36 35.39 4.17
CA ASN A 46 -3.31 35.90 3.31
C ASN A 46 -3.18 35.07 2.01
N ALA A 47 -3.34 33.74 2.12
CA ALA A 47 -3.36 32.81 1.01
C ALA A 47 -4.67 32.85 0.22
N ARG A 48 -5.64 33.72 0.58
CA ARG A 48 -6.97 33.80 -0.05
C ARG A 48 -7.68 32.45 -0.12
N VAL A 49 -7.57 31.66 0.95
CA VAL A 49 -8.30 30.39 1.12
C VAL A 49 -9.60 30.60 1.90
N ILE A 50 -9.56 31.54 2.84
CA ILE A 50 -10.75 32.02 3.55
C ILE A 50 -10.84 33.52 3.39
N GLU A 51 -12.05 34.02 3.21
CA GLU A 51 -12.33 35.45 3.21
C GLU A 51 -13.36 35.79 4.29
N LYS A 52 -13.41 37.07 4.65
CA LYS A 52 -14.41 37.59 5.57
C LYS A 52 -15.44 38.40 4.79
N VAL A 53 -16.64 37.85 4.64
CA VAL A 53 -17.78 38.49 3.97
C VAL A 53 -18.88 38.71 4.99
N ASP A 54 -19.35 39.96 5.10
CA ASP A 54 -20.42 40.36 6.04
C ASP A 54 -20.18 39.95 7.50
N GLY A 55 -18.91 39.90 7.92
CA GLY A 55 -18.54 39.53 9.28
C GLY A 55 -18.28 38.04 9.50
N ALA A 56 -18.63 37.17 8.55
CA ALA A 56 -18.44 35.72 8.62
C ALA A 56 -17.23 35.27 7.79
N TYR A 57 -16.50 34.26 8.27
CA TYR A 57 -15.44 33.62 7.50
C TYR A 57 -16.05 32.57 6.57
N ARG A 58 -15.67 32.58 5.30
CA ARG A 58 -16.11 31.62 4.27
C ARG A 58 -14.91 31.18 3.45
N LEU A 59 -14.99 30.00 2.84
CA LEU A 59 -13.98 29.53 1.89
C LEU A 59 -14.13 30.30 0.57
N THR A 60 -13.02 30.74 -0.01
CA THR A 60 -12.94 31.40 -1.33
C THR A 60 -12.78 30.40 -2.48
N VAL A 61 -12.53 29.13 -2.17
CA VAL A 61 -12.34 28.05 -3.13
C VAL A 61 -13.51 27.09 -2.99
N ASP A 62 -14.07 26.62 -4.10
CA ASP A 62 -15.00 25.48 -4.12
C ASP A 62 -14.21 24.24 -3.69
N ILE A 63 -14.18 24.04 -2.38
CA ILE A 63 -13.66 22.83 -1.78
C ILE A 63 -14.66 21.72 -2.12
N ALA A 64 -14.21 20.69 -2.85
CA ALA A 64 -15.03 19.55 -3.20
C ALA A 64 -15.77 19.01 -1.95
N PRO A 65 -17.03 18.56 -2.07
CA PRO A 65 -17.86 18.12 -0.93
C PRO A 65 -17.20 17.06 -0.03
N ASN A 66 -16.21 16.33 -0.55
CA ASN A 66 -15.49 15.24 0.12
C ASN A 66 -14.13 15.66 0.70
N PHE A 67 -13.86 16.95 0.90
CA PHE A 67 -12.60 17.41 1.48
C PHE A 67 -12.40 16.85 2.90
N ALA A 68 -11.50 15.87 2.99
CA ALA A 68 -11.08 15.24 4.22
C ALA A 68 -10.19 16.23 5.00
N LEU A 69 -10.80 16.99 5.91
CA LEU A 69 -10.15 18.03 6.72
C LEU A 69 -9.06 17.52 7.68
N ASN A 70 -8.93 16.20 7.81
CA ASN A 70 -7.87 15.46 8.50
C ASN A 70 -6.63 15.22 7.63
N GLN A 71 -6.69 15.53 6.32
CA GLN A 71 -5.61 15.33 5.36
C GLN A 71 -5.34 16.63 4.59
N PRO A 72 -4.50 17.51 5.14
CA PRO A 72 -4.29 18.86 4.58
C PRO A 72 -3.67 18.84 3.17
N LEU A 73 -2.98 17.76 2.80
CA LEU A 73 -2.34 17.62 1.50
C LEU A 73 -3.22 16.94 0.44
N SER A 74 -4.48 16.58 0.72
CA SER A 74 -5.37 15.97 -0.29
C SER A 74 -5.54 16.82 -1.56
N PRO A 75 -5.67 18.17 -1.50
CA PRO A 75 -5.71 18.99 -2.72
C PRO A 75 -4.42 18.93 -3.55
N PHE A 76 -3.27 18.82 -2.87
CA PHE A 76 -2.00 18.63 -3.55
C PHE A 76 -1.96 17.25 -4.22
N ALA A 77 -2.41 16.18 -3.56
CA ALA A 77 -2.50 14.85 -4.16
C ALA A 77 -3.37 14.85 -5.44
N LEU A 78 -4.54 15.50 -5.40
CA LEU A 78 -5.40 15.65 -6.58
C LEU A 78 -4.68 16.36 -7.74
N ALA A 79 -3.95 17.43 -7.47
CA ALA A 79 -3.16 18.11 -8.49
C ALA A 79 -1.99 17.26 -9.00
N ALA A 80 -1.36 16.46 -8.13
CA ALA A 80 -0.27 15.57 -8.49
C ALA A 80 -0.72 14.37 -9.33
N PHE A 81 -1.95 13.86 -9.13
CA PHE A 81 -2.54 12.80 -9.95
C PHE A 81 -2.61 13.20 -11.44
N GLU A 82 -2.90 14.47 -11.73
CA GLU A 82 -2.96 15.00 -13.10
C GLU A 82 -1.59 15.06 -13.80
N LEU A 83 -0.49 14.88 -13.07
CA LEU A 83 0.86 14.83 -13.61
C LEU A 83 1.26 13.43 -14.08
N LEU A 84 0.51 12.40 -13.69
CA LEU A 84 0.81 11.01 -14.00
C LEU A 84 0.25 10.61 -15.36
N ASP A 85 1.00 9.82 -16.12
CA ASP A 85 0.57 9.25 -17.39
C ASP A 85 -0.27 7.97 -17.16
N PRO A 86 -1.58 7.95 -17.48
CA PRO A 86 -2.43 6.76 -17.31
C PRO A 86 -2.02 5.56 -18.15
N SER A 87 -1.17 5.75 -19.17
CA SER A 87 -0.62 4.67 -19.99
C SER A 87 0.68 4.09 -19.45
N SER A 88 1.26 4.69 -18.41
CA SER A 88 2.47 4.17 -17.76
C SER A 88 2.19 2.82 -17.09
N PRO A 89 3.08 1.82 -17.25
CA PRO A 89 2.96 0.55 -16.53
C PRO A 89 3.08 0.69 -15.01
N THR A 90 3.62 1.81 -14.51
CA THR A 90 3.73 2.09 -13.07
C THR A 90 2.58 2.95 -12.53
N TYR A 91 1.60 3.32 -13.37
CA TYR A 91 0.57 4.30 -13.00
C TYR A 91 -0.15 3.99 -11.69
N ALA A 92 -0.54 2.73 -11.46
CA ALA A 92 -1.19 2.31 -10.22
C ALA A 92 -0.29 2.51 -8.99
N LEU A 93 1.00 2.15 -9.08
CA LEU A 93 1.97 2.33 -8.00
C LEU A 93 2.36 3.79 -7.78
N ASP A 94 2.37 4.58 -8.85
CA ASP A 94 2.66 6.01 -8.78
C ASP A 94 1.51 6.77 -8.11
N MET A 95 0.25 6.37 -8.36
CA MET A 95 -0.93 6.85 -7.62
C MET A 95 -0.84 6.53 -6.12
N VAL A 96 -0.44 5.30 -5.78
CA VAL A 96 -0.17 4.92 -4.38
C VAL A 96 0.93 5.79 -3.79
N SER A 97 2.01 6.02 -4.52
CA SER A 97 3.17 6.81 -4.06
C SER A 97 2.79 8.27 -3.79
N VAL A 98 1.95 8.89 -4.62
CA VAL A 98 1.38 10.23 -4.36
C VAL A 98 0.59 10.24 -3.05
N VAL A 99 -0.27 9.24 -2.84
CA VAL A 99 -1.05 9.13 -1.60
C VAL A 99 -0.13 8.95 -0.39
N GLU A 100 0.80 8.00 -0.42
CA GLU A 100 1.75 7.75 0.67
C GLU A 100 2.58 8.99 1.01
N ALA A 101 2.94 9.81 0.01
CA ALA A 101 3.68 11.04 0.22
C ALA A 101 2.91 12.09 1.07
N THR A 102 1.58 12.02 1.08
CA THR A 102 0.71 12.91 1.86
C THR A 102 0.36 12.41 3.26
N LEU A 103 0.66 11.14 3.56
CA LEU A 103 0.38 10.53 4.85
C LEU A 103 1.47 10.85 5.88
N ASP A 104 1.12 10.75 7.16
CA ASP A 104 2.06 10.85 8.26
C ASP A 104 3.14 9.77 8.18
N ASP A 105 4.35 10.08 8.62
CA ASP A 105 5.46 9.13 8.60
C ASP A 105 5.30 8.02 9.65
N PRO A 106 5.19 6.74 9.25
CA PRO A 106 5.26 5.62 10.17
C PRO A 106 6.71 5.38 10.56
N ARG A 107 7.26 6.22 11.45
CA ARG A 107 8.71 6.28 11.76
C ARG A 107 9.34 4.93 12.10
N ALA A 108 8.63 4.03 12.77
CA ALA A 108 9.12 2.67 13.06
C ALA A 108 9.39 1.87 11.77
N ILE A 109 8.51 1.96 10.77
CA ILE A 109 8.66 1.29 9.47
C ILE A 109 9.82 1.92 8.69
N LEU A 110 9.78 3.24 8.51
CA LEU A 110 10.78 3.97 7.72
C LEU A 110 12.21 3.80 8.27
N SER A 111 12.35 3.69 9.59
CA SER A 111 13.66 3.45 10.22
C SER A 111 14.20 2.05 9.90
N GLN A 112 13.33 1.04 9.80
CA GLN A 112 13.74 -0.32 9.44
C GLN A 112 14.01 -0.46 7.94
N GLN A 113 13.25 0.22 7.10
CA GLN A 113 13.54 0.36 5.67
C GLN A 113 14.90 1.00 5.44
N GLN A 114 15.16 2.16 6.06
CA GLN A 114 16.47 2.80 5.97
C GLN A 114 17.60 1.90 6.50
N PHE A 115 17.38 1.14 7.58
CA PHE A 115 18.37 0.20 8.10
C PHE A 115 18.73 -0.88 7.07
N LYS A 116 17.72 -1.46 6.39
CA LYS A 116 17.91 -2.45 5.33
C LYS A 116 18.63 -1.84 4.12
N GLU A 117 18.17 -0.70 3.62
CA GLU A 117 18.80 0.03 2.49
C GLU A 117 20.26 0.36 2.77
N ARG A 118 20.59 0.81 3.99
CA ARG A 118 21.98 1.03 4.40
C ARG A 118 22.79 -0.25 4.39
N GLY A 119 22.20 -1.36 4.84
CA GLY A 119 22.85 -2.68 4.81
C GLY A 119 23.20 -3.13 3.39
N GLU A 120 22.26 -2.99 2.47
CA GLU A 120 22.46 -3.31 1.04
C GLU A 120 23.46 -2.37 0.38
N ALA A 121 23.38 -1.06 0.68
CA ALA A 121 24.36 -0.08 0.22
C ALA A 121 25.78 -0.42 0.69
N VAL A 122 25.96 -0.82 1.96
CA VAL A 122 27.27 -1.27 2.46
C VAL A 122 27.77 -2.50 1.70
N ALA A 123 26.88 -3.45 1.38
CA ALA A 123 27.26 -4.65 0.63
C ALA A 123 27.70 -4.31 -0.79
N ARG A 124 26.93 -3.48 -1.53
CA ARG A 124 27.29 -3.00 -2.87
C ARG A 124 28.62 -2.25 -2.89
N MET A 125 28.76 -1.26 -2.00
CA MET A 125 29.98 -0.45 -1.93
C MET A 125 31.22 -1.29 -1.59
N LYS A 126 31.07 -2.38 -0.82
CA LYS A 126 32.17 -3.33 -0.57
C LYS A 126 32.55 -4.13 -1.81
N GLN A 127 31.57 -4.54 -2.62
CA GLN A 127 31.81 -5.25 -3.88
C GLN A 127 32.48 -4.35 -4.91
N GLU A 128 32.10 -3.06 -4.94
CA GLU A 128 32.70 -2.02 -5.80
C GLU A 128 34.10 -1.58 -5.32
N GLY A 129 34.53 -2.01 -4.13
CA GLY A 129 35.84 -1.70 -3.58
C GLY A 129 35.99 -0.28 -3.03
N ILE A 130 34.88 0.38 -2.64
CA ILE A 130 34.89 1.74 -2.09
C ILE A 130 35.55 1.76 -0.71
N GLU A 131 36.45 2.72 -0.51
CA GLU A 131 37.20 2.91 0.72
C GLU A 131 36.27 3.22 1.91
N TYR A 132 36.70 2.85 3.13
CA TYR A 132 35.85 2.95 4.32
C TYR A 132 35.35 4.38 4.58
N GLU A 133 36.22 5.39 4.46
CA GLU A 133 35.86 6.79 4.72
C GLU A 133 34.80 7.28 3.72
N GLU A 134 35.00 7.02 2.43
CA GLU A 134 34.05 7.37 1.37
C GLU A 134 32.71 6.64 1.53
N ARG A 135 32.72 5.36 1.95
CA ARG A 135 31.48 4.64 2.29
C ARG A 135 30.72 5.28 3.43
N MET A 136 31.41 5.78 4.45
CA MET A 136 30.74 6.43 5.58
C MET A 136 30.04 7.72 5.14
N GLU A 137 30.64 8.49 4.24
CA GLU A 137 30.03 9.69 3.64
C GLU A 137 28.81 9.33 2.79
N LEU A 138 28.95 8.38 1.85
CA LEU A 138 27.83 7.95 0.99
C LEU A 138 26.67 7.36 1.80
N LEU A 139 26.96 6.67 2.91
CA LEU A 139 25.92 6.12 3.77
C LEU A 139 25.11 7.20 4.49
N GLU A 140 25.61 8.42 4.71
CA GLU A 140 24.80 9.49 5.32
C GLU A 140 23.63 9.91 4.43
N GLU A 141 23.77 9.75 3.11
CA GLU A 141 22.73 10.08 2.12
C GLU A 141 21.68 8.97 1.97
N VAL A 142 21.97 7.74 2.41
CA VAL A 142 21.05 6.61 2.27
C VAL A 142 19.84 6.76 3.21
N THR A 143 18.66 6.92 2.62
CA THR A 143 17.36 6.96 3.30
C THR A 143 16.54 5.69 3.07
N TRP A 144 15.25 5.72 3.39
CA TRP A 144 14.27 4.76 2.88
C TRP A 144 13.93 5.07 1.41
N PRO A 145 13.27 4.15 0.67
CA PRO A 145 12.82 4.38 -0.70
C PRO A 145 11.81 5.53 -0.80
N LYS A 146 12.03 6.44 -1.75
CA LYS A 146 11.18 7.61 -2.01
C LYS A 146 10.74 7.66 -3.48
N PRO A 147 9.76 6.85 -3.88
CA PRO A 147 9.25 6.89 -5.25
C PRO A 147 8.73 8.29 -5.59
N LEU A 148 9.00 8.73 -6.81
CA LEU A 148 8.61 10.04 -7.34
C LEU A 148 9.16 11.25 -6.54
N ASP A 149 10.22 11.11 -5.73
CA ASP A 149 10.72 12.20 -4.87
C ASP A 149 10.97 13.50 -5.63
N GLU A 150 11.65 13.44 -6.77
CA GLU A 150 11.94 14.61 -7.61
C GLU A 150 10.66 15.25 -8.16
N LEU A 151 9.76 14.44 -8.73
CA LEU A 151 8.50 14.90 -9.30
C LEU A 151 7.59 15.53 -8.24
N LEU A 152 7.41 14.84 -7.11
CA LEU A 152 6.52 15.29 -6.04
C LEU A 152 7.09 16.52 -5.33
N THR A 153 8.40 16.59 -5.12
CA THR A 153 9.04 17.77 -4.53
C THR A 153 8.87 18.98 -5.45
N ALA A 154 9.15 18.83 -6.74
CA ALA A 154 8.97 19.92 -7.71
C ALA A 154 7.50 20.35 -7.83
N ALA A 155 6.56 19.40 -7.88
CA ALA A 155 5.13 19.68 -7.90
C ALA A 155 4.68 20.40 -6.62
N TYR A 156 5.21 19.99 -5.46
CA TYR A 156 4.90 20.59 -4.18
C TYR A 156 5.37 22.03 -4.08
N GLU A 157 6.59 22.32 -4.54
CA GLU A 157 7.12 23.69 -4.62
C GLU A 157 6.28 24.58 -5.53
N ALA A 158 5.89 24.08 -6.71
CA ALA A 158 5.01 24.79 -7.63
C ALA A 158 3.62 25.04 -7.02
N TYR A 159 3.03 24.03 -6.39
CA TYR A 159 1.74 24.14 -5.72
C TYR A 159 1.81 25.13 -4.54
N ALA A 160 2.88 25.11 -3.75
CA ALA A 160 3.10 26.01 -2.62
C ALA A 160 3.26 27.47 -3.04
N ALA A 161 3.78 27.74 -4.25
CA ALA A 161 3.86 29.08 -4.79
C ALA A 161 2.46 29.70 -5.02
N GLU A 162 1.48 28.89 -5.41
CA GLU A 162 0.09 29.30 -5.63
C GLU A 162 -0.75 29.21 -4.35
N GLN A 163 -0.45 28.23 -3.49
CA GLN A 163 -1.20 27.89 -2.28
C GLN A 163 -0.30 27.90 -1.03
N PRO A 164 0.15 29.08 -0.54
CA PRO A 164 1.19 29.16 0.50
C PRO A 164 0.82 28.53 1.85
N TRP A 165 -0.46 28.25 2.11
CA TRP A 165 -0.91 27.57 3.32
C TRP A 165 -0.39 26.13 3.42
N VAL A 166 -0.04 25.52 2.27
CA VAL A 166 0.48 24.16 2.23
C VAL A 166 1.81 24.04 2.96
N LEU A 167 2.60 25.12 3.01
CA LEU A 167 3.93 25.18 3.65
C LEU A 167 3.93 24.88 5.17
N ASP A 168 2.77 24.91 5.82
CA ASP A 168 2.62 24.47 7.22
C ASP A 168 2.65 22.94 7.36
N PHE A 169 2.62 22.21 6.23
CA PHE A 169 2.65 20.76 6.13
C PHE A 169 3.93 20.32 5.40
N GLN A 170 4.38 19.11 5.68
CA GLN A 170 5.57 18.54 5.06
C GLN A 170 5.14 17.39 4.16
N LEU A 171 5.43 17.53 2.86
CA LEU A 171 5.39 16.39 1.95
C LEU A 171 6.49 15.41 2.37
N SER A 172 6.18 14.12 2.40
CA SER A 172 7.15 13.10 2.77
C SER A 172 7.02 11.87 1.86
N PRO A 173 7.67 11.88 0.68
CA PRO A 173 7.71 10.72 -0.19
C PRO A 173 8.27 9.49 0.55
N LYS A 174 7.58 8.36 0.39
CA LYS A 174 7.87 7.08 1.05
C LYS A 174 7.12 5.95 0.34
N ALA A 175 7.57 4.72 0.55
CA ALA A 175 6.93 3.51 0.05
C ALA A 175 6.71 2.54 1.22
N VAL A 176 5.46 2.24 1.58
CA VAL A 176 5.12 1.19 2.54
C VAL A 176 4.13 0.24 1.90
N VAL A 177 3.00 0.73 1.40
CA VAL A 177 2.05 -0.05 0.59
C VAL A 177 2.71 -0.46 -0.72
N ARG A 178 3.39 0.49 -1.40
CA ARG A 178 4.11 0.18 -2.64
C ARG A 178 5.18 -0.89 -2.43
N ASP A 179 5.98 -0.75 -1.39
CA ASP A 179 7.05 -1.70 -1.05
C ASP A 179 6.48 -3.10 -0.71
N MET A 180 5.39 -3.16 0.07
CA MET A 180 4.69 -4.40 0.37
C MET A 180 4.14 -5.08 -0.91
N TYR A 181 3.62 -4.28 -1.85
CA TYR A 181 3.08 -4.79 -3.12
C TYR A 181 4.18 -5.25 -4.09
N GLU A 182 5.21 -4.42 -4.32
CA GLU A 182 6.33 -4.71 -5.23
C GLU A 182 7.09 -5.97 -4.77
N ARG A 183 7.30 -6.13 -3.46
CA ARG A 183 7.95 -7.32 -2.87
C ARG A 183 7.00 -8.50 -2.68
N ALA A 184 5.75 -8.37 -3.12
CA ALA A 184 4.73 -9.41 -3.02
C ALA A 184 4.55 -9.99 -1.60
N MET A 185 4.71 -9.16 -0.57
CA MET A 185 4.69 -9.59 0.83
C MET A 185 3.26 -9.68 1.37
N THR A 186 2.98 -10.71 2.18
CA THR A 186 1.83 -10.68 3.09
C THR A 186 2.06 -9.70 4.25
N PHE A 187 1.03 -9.41 5.04
CA PHE A 187 1.20 -8.60 6.26
C PHE A 187 2.23 -9.23 7.20
N GLY A 188 2.15 -10.55 7.39
CA GLY A 188 3.08 -11.32 8.21
C GLY A 188 4.51 -11.27 7.67
N ASP A 189 4.68 -11.39 6.34
CA ASP A 189 5.99 -11.24 5.70
C ASP A 189 6.59 -9.87 5.93
N PHE A 190 5.81 -8.80 5.71
CA PHE A 190 6.27 -7.43 5.89
C PHE A 190 6.72 -7.16 7.33
N VAL A 191 5.95 -7.64 8.31
CA VAL A 191 6.28 -7.55 9.73
C VAL A 191 7.56 -8.32 10.07
N ARG A 192 7.71 -9.56 9.56
CA ARG A 192 8.92 -10.37 9.79
C ARG A 192 10.15 -9.75 9.13
N PHE A 193 10.02 -9.34 7.86
CA PHE A 193 11.09 -8.82 7.03
C PHE A 193 11.72 -7.55 7.63
N TYR A 194 10.88 -6.64 8.13
CA TYR A 194 11.31 -5.41 8.81
C TYR A 194 11.41 -5.53 10.34
N GLN A 195 11.25 -6.73 10.90
CA GLN A 195 11.35 -7.00 12.35
C GLN A 195 10.42 -6.11 13.20
N LEU A 196 9.18 -5.94 12.74
CA LEU A 196 8.18 -5.02 13.30
C LEU A 196 7.19 -5.68 14.28
N THR A 197 7.51 -6.84 14.86
CA THR A 197 6.60 -7.60 15.75
C THR A 197 6.04 -6.77 16.92
N ARG A 198 6.78 -5.76 17.41
CA ARG A 198 6.32 -4.84 18.47
C ARG A 198 5.54 -3.63 17.95
N SER A 199 5.31 -3.55 16.65
CA SER A 199 4.73 -2.41 15.94
C SER A 199 3.70 -2.85 14.90
N GLU A 200 3.20 -4.08 14.98
CA GLU A 200 2.16 -4.62 14.08
C GLU A 200 0.93 -3.71 14.02
N GLY A 201 0.43 -3.25 15.18
CA GLY A 201 -0.69 -2.30 15.22
C GLY A 201 -0.40 -0.94 14.56
N LEU A 202 0.88 -0.51 14.53
CA LEU A 202 1.28 0.70 13.78
C LEU A 202 1.30 0.45 12.27
N VAL A 203 1.74 -0.74 11.84
CA VAL A 203 1.67 -1.17 10.43
C VAL A 203 0.22 -1.21 9.98
N LEU A 204 -0.64 -1.93 10.71
CA LEU A 204 -2.06 -2.04 10.39
C LEU A 204 -2.74 -0.67 10.34
N ARG A 205 -2.49 0.22 11.31
CA ARG A 205 -3.03 1.58 11.29
C ARG A 205 -2.60 2.34 10.03
N TYR A 206 -1.33 2.24 9.64
CA TYR A 206 -0.85 2.91 8.43
C TYR A 206 -1.50 2.36 7.16
N LEU A 207 -1.62 1.03 7.03
CA LEU A 207 -2.28 0.39 5.89
C LEU A 207 -3.78 0.78 5.81
N SER A 208 -4.47 0.80 6.96
CA SER A 208 -5.87 1.24 7.05
C SER A 208 -6.04 2.72 6.65
N ASP A 209 -5.11 3.59 7.08
CA ASP A 209 -5.12 5.00 6.71
C ASP A 209 -4.83 5.17 5.21
N ALA A 210 -3.88 4.43 4.63
CA ALA A 210 -3.59 4.45 3.20
C ALA A 210 -4.78 3.97 2.36
N TYR A 211 -5.40 2.85 2.73
CA TYR A 211 -6.61 2.32 2.07
C TYR A 211 -7.75 3.34 2.08
N ARG A 212 -8.06 3.90 3.26
CA ARG A 212 -9.11 4.91 3.40
C ARG A 212 -8.83 6.14 2.52
N THR A 213 -7.58 6.59 2.51
CA THR A 213 -7.15 7.76 1.74
C THR A 213 -7.30 7.55 0.24
N MET A 214 -6.84 6.41 -0.27
CA MET A 214 -6.98 6.06 -1.68
C MET A 214 -8.45 6.01 -2.11
N ARG A 215 -9.31 5.35 -1.33
CA ARG A 215 -10.75 5.28 -1.60
C ARG A 215 -11.45 6.64 -1.63
N GLN A 216 -11.00 7.57 -0.79
CA GLN A 216 -11.62 8.90 -0.66
C GLN A 216 -11.08 9.93 -1.66
N THR A 217 -9.79 9.84 -2.01
CA THR A 217 -9.08 10.90 -2.75
C THR A 217 -9.01 10.60 -4.24
N ILE A 218 -8.85 9.34 -4.63
CA ILE A 218 -8.71 8.96 -6.05
C ILE A 218 -10.11 8.84 -6.65
N ALA A 219 -10.42 9.64 -7.66
CA ALA A 219 -11.72 9.60 -8.35
C ALA A 219 -11.89 8.30 -9.15
N GLU A 220 -13.12 7.81 -9.31
CA GLU A 220 -13.39 6.56 -10.04
C GLU A 220 -12.87 6.61 -11.50
N GLU A 221 -12.94 7.78 -12.13
CA GLU A 221 -12.48 7.99 -13.50
C GLU A 221 -10.95 7.91 -13.66
N GLN A 222 -10.21 8.10 -12.56
CA GLN A 222 -8.75 7.99 -12.52
C GLN A 222 -8.29 6.56 -12.17
N ARG A 223 -9.22 5.64 -11.85
CA ARG A 223 -8.88 4.26 -11.48
C ARG A 223 -8.82 3.37 -12.71
N THR A 224 -7.61 2.94 -13.03
CA THR A 224 -7.42 1.81 -13.93
C THR A 224 -7.85 0.52 -13.24
N GLN A 225 -8.11 -0.54 -14.02
CA GLN A 225 -8.42 -1.86 -13.49
C GLN A 225 -7.36 -2.34 -12.48
N GLU A 226 -6.08 -2.09 -12.76
CA GLU A 226 -4.97 -2.44 -11.88
C GLU A 226 -4.97 -1.65 -10.57
N LEU A 227 -5.26 -0.35 -10.62
CA LEU A 227 -5.33 0.47 -9.40
C LEU A 227 -6.50 0.05 -8.51
N ASP A 228 -7.66 -0.23 -9.10
CA ASP A 228 -8.78 -0.78 -8.35
C ASP A 228 -8.46 -2.17 -7.77
N ASP A 229 -7.80 -3.06 -8.52
CA ASP A 229 -7.32 -4.37 -8.02
C ASP A 229 -6.42 -4.17 -6.77
N LEU A 230 -5.49 -3.21 -6.82
CA LEU A 230 -4.59 -2.87 -5.73
C LEU A 230 -5.33 -2.30 -4.51
N ILE A 231 -6.26 -1.36 -4.72
CA ILE A 231 -7.06 -0.77 -3.63
C ILE A 231 -7.91 -1.85 -2.95
N GLU A 232 -8.49 -2.76 -3.74
CA GLU A 232 -9.31 -3.86 -3.25
C GLU A 232 -8.48 -4.89 -2.48
N TRP A 233 -7.29 -5.23 -2.98
CA TRP A 233 -6.30 -6.04 -2.28
C TRP A 233 -5.91 -5.44 -0.94
N LEU A 234 -5.55 -4.15 -0.89
CA LEU A 234 -5.16 -3.51 0.37
C LEU A 234 -6.31 -3.51 1.37
N GLY A 235 -7.53 -3.27 0.90
CA GLY A 235 -8.73 -3.37 1.73
C GLY A 235 -8.91 -4.77 2.32
N GLU A 236 -8.60 -5.81 1.56
CA GLU A 236 -8.67 -7.20 2.02
C GLU A 236 -7.58 -7.53 3.04
N VAL A 237 -6.35 -7.10 2.80
CA VAL A 237 -5.24 -7.24 3.77
C VAL A 237 -5.62 -6.61 5.11
N VAL A 238 -6.20 -5.42 5.09
CA VAL A 238 -6.66 -4.72 6.31
C VAL A 238 -7.76 -5.51 7.01
N ARG A 239 -8.77 -6.02 6.28
CA ARG A 239 -9.87 -6.80 6.86
C ARG A 239 -9.42 -8.11 7.49
N GLN A 240 -8.58 -8.87 6.80
CA GLN A 240 -8.10 -10.18 7.28
C GLN A 240 -7.20 -10.05 8.52
N THR A 241 -6.39 -9.00 8.58
CA THR A 241 -5.49 -8.77 9.71
C THR A 241 -6.26 -8.30 10.96
N ASP A 242 -7.43 -7.68 10.77
CA ASP A 242 -8.21 -7.03 11.83
C ASP A 242 -9.44 -7.86 12.28
N SER A 243 -9.29 -9.17 12.45
CA SER A 243 -10.38 -10.06 12.87
C SER A 243 -10.87 -9.85 14.32
N SER A 244 -10.57 -8.71 14.97
CA SER A 244 -11.07 -8.39 16.31
C SER A 244 -11.38 -6.91 16.60
N LEU A 245 -11.09 -5.94 15.71
CA LEU A 245 -11.34 -4.51 15.98
C LEU A 245 -12.04 -3.77 14.83
N VAL A 246 -11.94 -4.20 13.56
CA VAL A 246 -12.56 -3.49 12.43
C VAL A 246 -14.09 -3.53 12.45
N ASP A 247 -14.72 -4.65 12.84
CA ASP A 247 -16.20 -4.73 12.90
C ASP A 247 -16.80 -3.79 13.96
N GLU A 248 -16.13 -3.61 15.10
CA GLU A 248 -16.57 -2.69 16.15
C GLU A 248 -16.36 -1.21 15.76
N TRP A 249 -15.33 -0.93 14.95
CA TRP A 249 -15.03 0.43 14.46
C TRP A 249 -15.84 0.83 13.23
N GLU A 250 -16.14 -0.08 12.30
CA GLU A 250 -17.03 0.17 11.16
C GLU A 250 -18.48 0.36 11.62
N ALA A 251 -18.94 -0.36 12.65
CA ALA A 251 -20.23 -0.12 13.29
C ALA A 251 -20.35 1.29 13.92
N LEU A 252 -19.24 1.85 14.43
CA LEU A 252 -19.17 3.22 14.96
C LEU A 252 -19.12 4.29 13.87
N LEU A 253 -18.51 4.01 12.71
CA LEU A 253 -18.39 4.94 11.59
C LEU A 253 -19.66 5.01 10.72
N ASN A 254 -20.41 3.91 10.60
CA ASN A 254 -21.65 3.85 9.82
C ASN A 254 -22.89 4.38 10.56
N GLY A 255 -22.77 4.75 11.84
CA GLY A 255 -23.86 5.38 12.58
C GLY A 255 -25.06 4.46 12.88
N ASP A 256 -24.90 3.14 12.78
CA ASP A 256 -25.97 2.16 13.01
C ASP A 256 -26.32 1.98 14.51
N VAL A 257 -25.59 2.65 15.40
CA VAL A 257 -25.81 2.60 16.86
C VAL A 257 -27.06 3.39 17.30
N LEU A 258 -27.75 4.10 16.40
CA LEU A 258 -28.94 4.91 16.75
C LEU A 258 -30.30 4.36 16.28
N LEU A 259 -30.37 3.16 15.71
CA LEU A 259 -31.66 2.48 15.43
C LEU A 259 -31.84 1.13 16.15
N ALA A 260 -30.90 0.72 16.99
CA ALA A 260 -31.10 -0.42 17.90
C ALA A 260 -31.89 0.01 19.15
N SER A 261 -33.09 0.57 18.96
CA SER A 261 -34.07 0.71 20.03
C SER A 261 -35.37 0.03 19.61
N GLU A 262 -35.66 -1.05 20.34
CA GLU A 262 -36.95 -1.73 20.49
C GLU A 262 -37.29 -2.77 19.40
N GLU A 263 -37.10 -4.04 19.82
CA GLU A 263 -37.50 -5.31 19.18
C GLU A 263 -36.64 -5.72 17.97
N HIS A 264 -35.90 -6.84 18.09
CA HIS A 264 -35.81 -7.98 17.16
C HIS A 264 -34.65 -8.92 17.59
N GLU A 265 -34.76 -10.17 17.16
CA GLU A 265 -34.03 -11.40 17.53
C GLU A 265 -32.50 -11.28 17.66
N GLU A 266 -31.87 -12.20 18.38
CA GLU A 266 -30.41 -12.41 18.37
C GLU A 266 -29.92 -12.57 16.92
N ILE A 267 -29.53 -11.46 16.28
CA ILE A 267 -28.79 -11.46 15.04
C ILE A 267 -27.41 -11.99 15.42
N ALA A 268 -27.17 -13.28 15.16
CA ALA A 268 -25.83 -13.83 15.22
C ALA A 268 -24.92 -12.92 14.37
N PRO A 269 -23.73 -12.55 14.85
CA PRO A 269 -22.80 -11.74 14.07
C PRO A 269 -22.63 -12.40 12.69
N PRO A 270 -22.59 -11.62 11.60
CA PRO A 270 -22.38 -12.18 10.27
C PRO A 270 -21.11 -13.04 10.31
N GLN A 271 -21.15 -14.20 9.63
CA GLN A 271 -19.94 -15.01 9.49
C GLN A 271 -18.84 -14.12 8.88
N PRO A 272 -17.59 -14.19 9.38
CA PRO A 272 -16.50 -13.39 8.81
C PRO A 272 -16.46 -13.62 7.31
N ALA A 273 -16.34 -12.52 6.56
CA ALA A 273 -16.32 -12.60 5.11
C ALA A 273 -15.17 -13.52 4.68
N ARG A 274 -15.51 -14.58 3.93
CA ARG A 274 -14.51 -15.48 3.35
C ARG A 274 -13.57 -14.68 2.47
N LEU A 275 -12.27 -14.90 2.59
CA LEU A 275 -11.25 -14.28 1.75
C LEU A 275 -11.59 -14.44 0.26
N THR A 276 -12.00 -15.65 -0.12
CA THR A 276 -12.38 -16.00 -1.50
C THR A 276 -13.75 -15.45 -1.91
N GLY A 277 -14.50 -14.85 -0.98
CA GLY A 277 -15.72 -14.09 -1.26
C GLY A 277 -15.44 -12.77 -1.99
N ASN A 278 -14.19 -12.28 -1.94
CA ASN A 278 -13.70 -11.21 -2.81
C ASN A 278 -12.72 -11.79 -3.84
N PRO A 279 -13.21 -12.29 -5.00
CA PRO A 279 -12.35 -12.93 -5.99
C PRO A 279 -11.33 -11.97 -6.60
N ARG A 280 -11.59 -10.66 -6.57
CA ARG A 280 -10.70 -9.64 -7.15
C ARG A 280 -9.49 -9.39 -6.25
N ALA A 281 -9.70 -9.15 -4.95
CA ALA A 281 -8.62 -9.09 -3.97
C ALA A 281 -7.85 -10.43 -3.90
N PHE A 282 -8.58 -11.54 -3.88
CA PHE A 282 -7.96 -12.87 -3.79
C PHE A 282 -7.06 -13.17 -4.98
N ARG A 283 -7.42 -12.75 -6.20
CA ARG A 283 -6.56 -12.86 -7.38
C ARG A 283 -5.23 -12.13 -7.19
N VAL A 284 -5.22 -10.93 -6.58
CA VAL A 284 -3.98 -10.20 -6.30
C VAL A 284 -3.13 -10.94 -5.25
N LEU A 285 -3.75 -11.51 -4.22
CA LEU A 285 -3.03 -12.33 -3.23
C LEU A 285 -2.38 -13.57 -3.86
N VAL A 286 -3.10 -14.26 -4.75
CA VAL A 286 -2.56 -15.40 -5.51
C VAL A 286 -1.39 -14.95 -6.38
N ARG A 287 -1.55 -13.86 -7.14
CA ARG A 287 -0.47 -13.28 -7.95
C ARG A 287 0.77 -12.97 -7.12
N ASN A 288 0.59 -12.35 -5.96
CA ASN A 288 1.70 -12.03 -5.06
C ASN A 288 2.38 -13.31 -4.53
N ALA A 289 1.61 -14.29 -4.06
CA ALA A 289 2.18 -15.54 -3.55
C ALA A 289 2.97 -16.33 -4.62
N LEU A 290 2.51 -16.30 -5.88
CA LEU A 290 3.25 -16.86 -7.01
C LEU A 290 4.52 -16.03 -7.31
N PHE A 291 4.38 -14.71 -7.39
CA PHE A 291 5.51 -13.84 -7.71
C PHE A 291 6.58 -13.79 -6.62
N GLN A 292 6.24 -14.04 -5.36
CA GLN A 292 7.20 -14.19 -4.27
C GLN A 292 8.22 -15.30 -4.58
N ARG A 293 7.80 -16.40 -5.22
CA ARG A 293 8.72 -17.46 -5.67
C ARG A 293 9.61 -16.97 -6.81
N VAL A 294 9.07 -16.17 -7.73
CA VAL A 294 9.88 -15.53 -8.79
C VAL A 294 10.95 -14.62 -8.19
N LEU A 295 10.60 -13.82 -7.18
CA LEU A 295 11.55 -12.95 -6.48
C LEU A 295 12.65 -13.75 -5.77
N LEU A 296 12.31 -14.84 -5.10
CA LEU A 296 13.30 -15.71 -4.44
C LEU A 296 14.19 -16.42 -5.47
N ALA A 297 13.62 -16.89 -6.58
CA ALA A 297 14.38 -17.49 -7.69
C ALA A 297 15.36 -16.49 -8.32
N ALA A 298 14.92 -15.26 -8.57
CA ALA A 298 15.74 -14.19 -9.13
C ALA A 298 16.87 -13.76 -8.17
N ALA A 299 16.66 -13.91 -6.86
CA ALA A 299 17.65 -13.64 -5.83
C ALA A 299 18.59 -14.83 -5.53
N ASP A 300 18.40 -15.97 -6.23
CA ASP A 300 19.07 -17.24 -5.95
C ASP A 300 18.90 -17.71 -4.48
N ASP A 301 17.75 -17.37 -3.88
CA ASP A 301 17.39 -17.74 -2.50
C ASP A 301 16.65 -19.08 -2.46
N ILE A 302 17.43 -20.14 -2.69
CA ILE A 302 16.95 -21.52 -2.74
C ILE A 302 16.48 -22.00 -1.35
N ASP A 303 17.08 -21.48 -0.28
CA ASP A 303 16.66 -21.79 1.09
C ASP A 303 15.23 -21.25 1.32
N GLY A 304 14.94 -19.99 0.93
CA GLY A 304 13.59 -19.41 1.00
C GLY A 304 12.56 -20.16 0.15
N LEU A 305 12.92 -20.55 -1.08
CA LEU A 305 12.05 -21.37 -1.94
C LEU A 305 11.71 -22.73 -1.31
N GLY A 306 12.73 -23.40 -0.77
CA GLY A 306 12.57 -24.68 -0.08
C GLY A 306 11.68 -24.56 1.16
N GLU A 307 11.78 -23.47 1.92
CA GLU A 307 10.89 -23.24 3.07
C GLU A 307 9.41 -23.11 2.66
N LEU A 308 9.12 -22.47 1.54
CA LEU A 308 7.75 -22.31 1.03
C LEU A 308 7.16 -23.61 0.48
N ASP A 309 7.94 -24.37 -0.29
CA ASP A 309 7.41 -25.46 -1.12
C ASP A 309 7.78 -26.88 -0.66
N ALA A 310 8.58 -27.03 0.40
CA ALA A 310 8.95 -28.35 0.93
C ALA A 310 7.73 -29.21 1.31
N THR A 311 6.64 -28.60 1.77
CA THR A 311 5.41 -29.33 2.11
C THR A 311 4.69 -29.91 0.89
N ALA A 312 4.94 -29.33 -0.30
CA ALA A 312 4.46 -29.83 -1.59
C ALA A 312 5.44 -30.81 -2.25
N GLY A 313 6.59 -31.08 -1.63
CA GLY A 313 7.62 -31.99 -2.14
C GLY A 313 8.71 -31.33 -2.97
N PHE A 314 8.69 -30.00 -3.13
CA PHE A 314 9.73 -29.23 -3.80
C PHE A 314 10.60 -28.54 -2.77
N ASP A 315 11.54 -29.31 -2.22
CA ASP A 315 12.50 -28.81 -1.24
C ASP A 315 13.60 -27.97 -1.90
N ARG A 316 14.54 -27.49 -1.08
CA ARG A 316 15.70 -26.73 -1.53
C ARG A 316 16.43 -27.42 -2.71
N SER A 317 16.63 -28.74 -2.65
CA SER A 317 17.43 -29.44 -3.68
C SER A 317 16.72 -29.49 -5.03
N ALA A 318 15.38 -29.59 -5.00
CA ALA A 318 14.56 -29.55 -6.20
C ALA A 318 14.64 -28.19 -6.88
N TRP A 319 14.54 -27.11 -6.11
CA TRP A 319 14.69 -25.74 -6.62
C TRP A 319 16.11 -25.45 -7.12
N ASP A 320 17.15 -25.88 -6.39
CA ASP A 320 18.57 -25.74 -6.77
C ASP A 320 18.80 -26.32 -8.17
N THR A 321 18.33 -27.56 -8.40
CA THR A 321 18.52 -28.25 -9.69
C THR A 321 17.89 -27.49 -10.86
N VAL A 322 16.68 -26.95 -10.67
CA VAL A 322 15.97 -26.21 -11.72
C VAL A 322 16.60 -24.86 -12.00
N LEU A 323 17.04 -24.16 -10.95
CA LEU A 323 17.68 -22.85 -11.11
C LEU A 323 19.09 -22.99 -11.70
N GLU A 324 19.83 -24.05 -11.37
CA GLU A 324 21.09 -24.38 -12.07
C GLU A 324 20.85 -24.56 -13.57
N GLU A 325 19.83 -25.33 -13.98
CA GLU A 325 19.48 -25.50 -15.39
C GLU A 325 19.08 -24.17 -16.05
N TYR A 326 18.30 -23.33 -15.36
CA TYR A 326 17.94 -22.00 -15.84
C TYR A 326 19.18 -21.11 -16.06
N TYR A 327 20.05 -21.01 -15.06
CA TYR A 327 21.22 -20.13 -15.09
C TYR A 327 22.36 -20.65 -15.97
N GLU A 328 22.30 -21.91 -16.42
CA GLU A 328 23.15 -22.41 -17.51
C GLU A 328 22.76 -21.80 -18.88
N GLU A 329 21.49 -21.43 -19.08
CA GLU A 329 20.96 -20.89 -20.34
C GLU A 329 20.73 -19.37 -20.30
N HIS A 330 20.30 -18.82 -19.16
CA HIS A 330 19.86 -17.42 -19.01
C HIS A 330 20.59 -16.69 -17.87
N ASP A 331 20.96 -15.43 -18.10
CA ASP A 331 21.78 -14.65 -17.14
C ASP A 331 21.01 -14.11 -15.93
N SER A 332 19.69 -13.95 -16.01
CA SER A 332 18.89 -13.32 -14.94
C SER A 332 17.40 -13.64 -15.06
N ILE A 333 16.64 -13.48 -13.98
CA ILE A 333 15.18 -13.52 -13.98
C ILE A 333 14.64 -12.09 -13.78
N GLY A 334 13.79 -11.63 -14.69
CA GLY A 334 13.12 -10.33 -14.60
C GLY A 334 12.16 -10.27 -13.41
N THR A 335 12.17 -9.13 -12.70
CA THR A 335 11.33 -8.89 -11.50
C THR A 335 10.60 -7.54 -11.53
N ASP A 336 10.64 -6.84 -12.65
CA ASP A 336 10.04 -5.52 -12.84
C ASP A 336 8.52 -5.58 -13.09
N ALA A 337 7.93 -4.43 -13.41
CA ALA A 337 6.51 -4.33 -13.71
C ALA A 337 6.08 -5.19 -14.92
N ASP A 338 6.96 -5.39 -15.91
CA ASP A 338 6.66 -6.22 -17.08
C ASP A 338 6.65 -7.70 -16.71
N ALA A 339 7.60 -8.14 -15.88
CA ALA A 339 7.67 -9.50 -15.35
C ALA A 339 6.44 -9.87 -14.49
N ARG A 340 5.78 -8.88 -13.88
CA ARG A 340 4.53 -9.06 -13.10
C ARG A 340 3.27 -9.10 -13.95
N SER A 341 3.36 -8.82 -15.24
CA SER A 341 2.19 -8.73 -16.12
C SER A 341 1.59 -10.10 -16.42
N MET A 342 0.35 -10.08 -16.94
CA MET A 342 -0.40 -11.30 -17.29
C MET A 342 0.25 -12.16 -18.37
N GLN A 343 1.29 -11.68 -19.06
CA GLN A 343 1.99 -12.49 -20.06
C GLN A 343 2.85 -13.61 -19.45
N TYR A 344 3.17 -13.50 -18.16
CA TYR A 344 3.96 -14.48 -17.41
C TYR A 344 3.10 -15.30 -16.43
N LEU A 345 1.78 -15.13 -16.48
CA LEU A 345 0.86 -15.81 -15.57
C LEU A 345 -0.39 -16.30 -16.30
N VAL A 346 -0.64 -17.61 -16.22
CA VAL A 346 -1.93 -18.22 -16.56
C VAL A 346 -2.63 -18.60 -15.25
N LEU A 347 -3.88 -18.18 -15.11
CA LEU A 347 -4.72 -18.49 -13.96
C LEU A 347 -6.05 -19.07 -14.45
N ASP A 348 -6.35 -20.30 -14.03
CA ASP A 348 -7.63 -20.98 -14.24
C ASP A 348 -8.44 -21.01 -12.95
N GLU A 349 -9.57 -20.31 -12.98
CA GLU A 349 -10.50 -20.15 -11.86
C GLU A 349 -11.70 -21.11 -11.95
N SER A 350 -11.77 -21.98 -12.96
CA SER A 350 -12.92 -22.85 -13.24
C SER A 350 -13.29 -23.79 -12.09
N GLY A 351 -12.31 -24.16 -11.26
CA GLY A 351 -12.50 -25.00 -10.07
C GLY A 351 -13.06 -24.27 -8.83
N ALA A 352 -13.39 -22.97 -8.91
CA ALA A 352 -13.91 -22.19 -7.78
C ALA A 352 -15.17 -22.79 -7.12
N THR A 353 -16.01 -23.46 -7.91
CA THR A 353 -17.28 -24.08 -7.49
C THR A 353 -17.21 -25.61 -7.45
N ALA A 354 -16.04 -26.20 -7.71
CA ALA A 354 -15.83 -27.64 -7.69
C ALA A 354 -15.67 -28.17 -6.25
N SER A 355 -15.57 -29.49 -6.11
CA SER A 355 -15.22 -30.16 -4.85
C SER A 355 -14.05 -31.11 -5.14
N PRO A 356 -12.83 -30.81 -4.67
CA PRO A 356 -12.45 -29.63 -3.86
C PRO A 356 -12.48 -28.30 -4.63
N ARG A 357 -12.58 -27.16 -3.91
CA ARG A 357 -12.51 -25.81 -4.50
C ARG A 357 -11.06 -25.43 -4.74
N VAL A 358 -10.61 -25.48 -6.00
CA VAL A 358 -9.20 -25.28 -6.36
C VAL A 358 -9.07 -24.37 -7.57
N TRP A 359 -8.17 -23.39 -7.53
CA TRP A 359 -7.68 -22.73 -8.74
C TRP A 359 -6.37 -23.34 -9.17
N LYS A 360 -6.07 -23.26 -10.46
CA LYS A 360 -4.80 -23.72 -11.02
C LYS A 360 -4.07 -22.53 -11.63
N ALA A 361 -2.77 -22.48 -11.44
CA ALA A 361 -1.95 -21.40 -11.95
C ALA A 361 -0.68 -21.95 -12.58
N ARG A 362 -0.15 -21.20 -13.54
CA ARG A 362 1.17 -21.40 -14.09
C ARG A 362 1.90 -20.06 -14.14
N GLN A 363 3.07 -20.02 -13.54
CA GLN A 363 3.93 -18.85 -13.48
C GLN A 363 5.17 -19.11 -14.34
N ILE A 364 5.48 -18.19 -15.26
CA ILE A 364 6.69 -18.20 -16.09
C ILE A 364 7.73 -17.30 -15.44
N PHE A 365 9.00 -17.65 -15.60
CA PHE A 365 10.10 -16.72 -15.40
C PHE A 365 10.29 -15.83 -16.62
N SER A 366 10.55 -14.55 -16.38
CA SER A 366 10.87 -13.58 -17.43
C SER A 366 12.36 -13.67 -17.72
N ASP A 367 12.73 -14.41 -18.75
CA ASP A 367 14.11 -14.50 -19.22
C ASP A 367 14.49 -13.32 -20.15
N PRO A 368 15.79 -12.98 -20.28
CA PRO A 368 16.24 -11.86 -21.11
C PRO A 368 15.97 -12.05 -22.61
N GLU A 369 15.98 -13.30 -23.09
CA GLU A 369 15.80 -13.68 -24.49
C GLU A 369 14.30 -13.67 -24.90
N GLY A 370 13.40 -13.78 -23.92
CA GLY A 370 11.95 -13.86 -24.09
C GLY A 370 11.45 -15.25 -24.51
N ASP A 371 12.21 -16.30 -24.21
CA ASP A 371 11.93 -17.69 -24.57
C ASP A 371 10.73 -18.27 -23.80
N LYS A 372 10.51 -17.82 -22.55
CA LYS A 372 9.34 -18.16 -21.70
C LYS A 372 9.17 -19.66 -21.48
N ASP A 373 10.27 -20.38 -21.31
CA ASP A 373 10.32 -21.83 -21.23
C ASP A 373 10.57 -22.38 -19.83
N PHE A 374 10.97 -21.56 -18.86
CA PHE A 374 11.07 -21.95 -17.45
C PHE A 374 9.93 -21.39 -16.59
N GLY A 375 9.52 -22.15 -15.58
CA GLY A 375 8.53 -21.69 -14.62
C GLY A 375 8.07 -22.78 -13.66
N PHE A 376 6.86 -22.61 -13.14
CA PHE A 376 6.23 -23.58 -12.26
C PHE A 376 4.70 -23.59 -12.40
N SER A 377 4.10 -24.74 -12.15
CA SER A 377 2.65 -24.92 -12.03
C SER A 377 2.27 -25.06 -10.55
N ALA A 378 1.11 -24.53 -10.17
CA ALA A 378 0.62 -24.59 -8.80
C ALA A 378 -0.90 -24.74 -8.73
N THR A 379 -1.36 -25.25 -7.60
CA THR A 379 -2.77 -25.25 -7.21
C THR A 379 -2.99 -24.30 -6.05
N ILE A 380 -4.14 -23.66 -5.99
CA ILE A 380 -4.55 -22.76 -4.92
C ILE A 380 -5.77 -23.38 -4.23
N ASP A 381 -5.61 -23.73 -2.96
CA ASP A 381 -6.65 -24.33 -2.14
C ASP A 381 -7.53 -23.23 -1.54
N LEU A 382 -8.75 -23.04 -2.09
CA LEU A 382 -9.63 -21.93 -1.70
C LEU A 382 -10.16 -22.09 -0.28
N ASP A 383 -10.45 -23.32 0.15
CA ASP A 383 -10.97 -23.58 1.49
C ASP A 383 -9.88 -23.38 2.53
N ALA A 384 -8.65 -23.86 2.27
CA ALA A 384 -7.51 -23.57 3.15
C ALA A 384 -7.18 -22.07 3.18
N SER A 385 -7.32 -21.36 2.05
CA SER A 385 -7.11 -19.92 1.99
C SER A 385 -8.12 -19.13 2.82
N ASP A 386 -9.40 -19.54 2.78
CA ASP A 386 -10.44 -18.99 3.64
C ASP A 386 -10.14 -19.22 5.13
N GLU A 387 -9.54 -20.36 5.49
CA GLU A 387 -9.20 -20.70 6.88
C GLU A 387 -8.01 -19.90 7.44
N VAL A 388 -6.97 -19.66 6.62
CA VAL A 388 -5.74 -19.00 7.09
C VAL A 388 -5.71 -17.50 6.82
N GLY A 389 -6.59 -16.97 5.97
CA GLY A 389 -6.65 -15.55 5.61
C GLY A 389 -5.56 -15.11 4.61
N GLU A 390 -4.88 -16.05 3.96
CA GLU A 390 -3.83 -15.83 2.97
C GLU A 390 -3.99 -16.82 1.79
N ALA A 391 -3.37 -16.56 0.63
CA ALA A 391 -3.44 -17.47 -0.51
C ALA A 391 -2.59 -18.72 -0.26
N VAL A 392 -3.24 -19.89 -0.12
CA VAL A 392 -2.57 -21.18 0.08
C VAL A 392 -2.19 -21.78 -1.27
N VAL A 393 -0.95 -21.51 -1.69
CA VAL A 393 -0.36 -22.02 -2.94
C VAL A 393 0.38 -23.33 -2.68
N ARG A 394 0.15 -24.34 -3.52
CA ARG A 394 0.90 -25.61 -3.56
C ARG A 394 1.48 -25.82 -4.94
N VAL A 395 2.80 -25.72 -5.06
CA VAL A 395 3.51 -26.02 -6.30
C VAL A 395 3.33 -27.50 -6.65
N THR A 396 3.05 -27.78 -7.91
CA THR A 396 2.82 -29.13 -8.44
C THR A 396 3.89 -29.55 -9.44
N GLU A 397 4.60 -28.59 -10.03
CA GLU A 397 5.63 -28.81 -11.04
C GLU A 397 6.56 -27.59 -11.07
N ILE A 398 7.87 -27.82 -11.24
CA ILE A 398 8.89 -26.79 -11.46
C ILE A 398 9.77 -27.24 -12.62
N GLY A 399 10.32 -26.29 -13.38
CA GLY A 399 11.32 -26.58 -14.42
C GLY A 399 10.94 -26.04 -15.78
N ARG A 400 11.59 -26.61 -16.81
CA ARG A 400 11.33 -26.29 -18.21
C ARG A 400 9.99 -26.86 -18.66
N VAL A 401 9.16 -26.04 -19.29
CA VAL A 401 7.85 -26.41 -19.82
C VAL A 401 7.80 -26.08 -21.30
N ASP A 402 7.94 -27.10 -22.14
CA ASP A 402 7.77 -26.99 -23.59
C ASP A 402 6.29 -26.75 -23.94
N GLY A 403 5.99 -25.63 -24.60
CA GLY A 403 4.69 -25.39 -25.25
C GLY A 403 3.62 -24.75 -24.36
N TRP A 404 3.57 -23.42 -24.36
CA TRP A 404 2.64 -22.64 -23.54
C TRP A 404 1.25 -22.39 -24.15
N ALA A 405 1.05 -22.58 -25.46
CA ALA A 405 -0.17 -22.13 -26.12
C ALA A 405 -1.34 -23.14 -26.15
N GLU A 406 -1.14 -24.38 -25.69
CA GLU A 406 -2.09 -25.47 -25.97
C GLU A 406 -2.49 -26.35 -24.77
N VAL A 407 -2.05 -26.06 -23.54
CA VAL A 407 -2.29 -26.96 -22.41
C VAL A 407 -3.50 -26.50 -21.61
N ASP A 408 -4.64 -27.18 -21.81
CA ASP A 408 -5.71 -27.27 -20.83
C ASP A 408 -5.09 -27.63 -19.49
N VAL A 409 -5.44 -26.87 -18.46
CA VAL A 409 -4.98 -27.15 -17.10
C VAL A 409 -5.77 -28.35 -16.57
N ASP A 410 -5.50 -29.55 -17.10
CA ASP A 410 -6.12 -30.81 -16.66
C ASP A 410 -5.45 -31.35 -15.38
#